data_AF-A0A1I3X8Y6-F1
#
_entry.id   AF-A0A1I3X8Y6-F1
#
_cell.length_a   1.000
_cell.length_b   1.000
_cell.length_c   1.000
_cell.angle_alpha   90.00
_cell.angle_beta   90.00
_cell.angle_gamma   90.00
#
_symmetry.space_group_name_H-M   'P 1'
#
loop_
_entity.id
_entity.type
_entity.pdbx_description
1 polymer ?
#
loop_
_entity_poly.entity_id
_entity_poly.type
_entity_poly.pdbx_seq_one_letter_code
_entity_poly.pdbx_strand_id
1 'polypeptide(L)'
;MTATASHGTELLLTLQVGGRLCGLPVSRIRDVIRCERIARVPLAPPGVAGLLNLRGRIVTAVDLRDRLGLPPAAPDAARMNVVVEERGELYSLLADGVGEVLSVNPESRDDVPHTLRGPWREHAVAVHRLDGGLLIELDADRILAFGARSGGDMRR
;
A
#
# COMPACT_ATOMS: atom_id res chain seq x y z
N MET A 1 3.38 3.12 41.75
CA MET A 1 2.95 4.05 40.69
C MET A 1 3.22 3.37 39.37
N THR A 2 2.22 2.66 38.85
CA THR A 2 2.30 1.90 37.60
C THR A 2 2.19 2.87 36.43
N ALA A 3 3.13 2.81 35.49
CA ALA A 3 3.13 3.64 34.30
C ALA A 3 1.87 3.36 33.46
N THR A 4 1.06 4.39 33.24
CA THR A 4 -0.06 4.34 32.31
C THR A 4 0.52 4.20 30.90
N ALA A 5 0.33 3.03 30.27
CA ALA A 5 0.61 2.89 28.85
C ALA A 5 -0.25 3.92 28.09
N SER A 6 0.42 4.77 27.31
CA SER A 6 -0.27 5.67 26.37
C SER A 6 -1.03 4.81 25.38
N HIS A 7 -2.36 4.86 25.41
CA HIS A 7 -3.23 4.16 24.46
C HIS A 7 -3.16 4.92 23.13
N GLY A 8 -2.13 4.65 22.34
CA GLY A 8 -1.93 5.31 21.05
C GLY A 8 -2.92 4.75 20.03
N THR A 9 -3.93 5.53 19.64
CA THR A 9 -4.68 5.25 18.43
C THR A 9 -3.76 5.36 17.22
N GLU A 10 -3.81 4.38 16.32
CA GLU A 10 -3.13 4.47 15.04
C GLU A 10 -4.05 5.12 14.00
N LEU A 11 -3.46 5.93 13.11
CA LEU A 11 -4.18 6.55 12.00
C LEU A 11 -3.86 5.79 10.72
N LEU A 12 -4.90 5.31 10.03
CA LEU A 12 -4.80 4.64 8.74
C LEU A 12 -5.44 5.50 7.65
N LEU A 13 -4.73 5.77 6.56
CA LEU A 13 -5.34 6.31 5.35
C LEU A 13 -6.05 5.17 4.63
N THR A 14 -7.34 5.37 4.33
CA THR A 14 -8.11 4.37 3.59
C THR A 14 -7.89 4.47 2.09
N LEU A 15 -7.82 3.31 1.44
CA LEU A 15 -7.60 3.14 0.01
C LEU A 15 -8.68 2.22 -0.55
N GLN A 16 -9.09 2.48 -1.78
CA GLN A 16 -9.94 1.55 -2.53
C GLN A 16 -9.12 0.83 -3.59
N VAL A 17 -9.20 -0.50 -3.60
CA VAL A 17 -8.55 -1.34 -4.61
C VAL A 17 -9.46 -2.50 -4.99
N GLY A 18 -9.89 -2.56 -6.26
CA GLY A 18 -10.75 -3.63 -6.76
C GLY A 18 -12.09 -3.76 -6.02
N GLY A 19 -12.63 -2.65 -5.50
CA GLY A 19 -13.86 -2.63 -4.70
C GLY A 19 -13.70 -3.10 -3.24
N ARG A 20 -12.46 -3.24 -2.76
CA ARG A 20 -12.15 -3.54 -1.35
C ARG A 20 -11.51 -2.33 -0.67
N LEU A 21 -11.86 -2.14 0.60
CA LEU A 21 -11.31 -1.09 1.45
C LEU A 21 -10.04 -1.59 2.16
N CYS A 22 -8.96 -0.84 1.99
CA CYS A 22 -7.65 -1.15 2.55
C CYS A 22 -7.11 0.03 3.35
N GLY A 23 -6.16 -0.20 4.24
CA GLY A 23 -5.55 0.83 5.08
C GLY A 23 -4.02 0.78 5.03
N LEU A 24 -3.39 1.94 5.04
CA LEU A 24 -1.95 2.09 5.29
C LEU A 24 -1.72 3.09 6.43
N PRO A 25 -0.73 2.86 7.31
CA PRO A 25 -0.39 3.82 8.35
C PRO A 25 -0.08 5.20 7.78
N VAL A 26 -0.74 6.24 8.29
CA VAL A 26 -0.51 7.64 7.88
C VAL A 26 0.95 8.05 8.10
N SER A 27 1.60 7.47 9.11
CA SER A 27 3.02 7.68 9.39
C SER A 27 3.95 7.31 8.23
N ARG A 28 3.53 6.41 7.33
CA ARG A 28 4.27 6.00 6.13
C ARG A 28 3.98 6.89 4.92
N ILE A 29 2.92 7.69 4.95
CA ILE A 29 2.43 8.44 3.80
C ILE A 29 3.07 9.82 3.77
N ARG A 30 3.55 10.21 2.58
CA ARG A 30 4.21 11.50 2.33
C ARG A 30 3.37 12.45 1.49
N ASP A 31 2.63 11.91 0.54
CA ASP A 31 1.76 12.69 -0.34
C ASP A 31 0.66 11.82 -0.94
N VAL A 32 -0.42 12.44 -1.38
CA VAL A 32 -1.52 11.78 -2.09
C VAL A 32 -1.89 12.65 -3.28
N ILE A 33 -1.65 12.15 -4.49
CA ILE A 33 -1.87 12.90 -5.72
C ILE A 33 -2.68 12.08 -6.73
N ARG A 34 -3.39 12.76 -7.62
CA ARG A 34 -4.04 12.10 -8.75
C ARG A 34 -3.01 11.49 -9.68
N CYS A 35 -3.31 10.32 -10.23
CA CYS A 35 -2.46 9.70 -11.22
C CYS A 35 -2.71 10.32 -12.60
N GLU A 36 -1.72 11.06 -13.11
CA GLU A 36 -1.80 11.67 -14.45
C GLU A 36 -1.02 10.88 -15.50
N ARG A 37 0.25 10.55 -15.22
CA ARG A 37 1.10 9.83 -16.17
C ARG A 37 2.16 8.99 -15.48
N ILE A 38 2.23 7.73 -15.87
CA ILE A 38 3.28 6.78 -15.47
C ILE A 38 4.04 6.37 -16.73
N ALA A 39 5.35 6.57 -16.74
CA ALA A 39 6.22 6.08 -17.78
C ALA A 39 6.46 4.58 -17.55
N ARG A 40 5.99 3.74 -18.49
CA ARG A 40 6.21 2.30 -18.40
C ARG A 40 7.69 1.97 -18.50
N VAL A 41 8.15 1.09 -17.62
CA VAL A 41 9.51 0.55 -17.65
C VAL A 41 9.48 -0.77 -18.43
N PRO A 42 10.27 -0.92 -19.49
CA PRO A 42 10.41 -2.19 -20.18
C PRO A 42 10.92 -3.28 -19.22
N LEU A 43 10.35 -4.49 -19.31
CA LEU A 43 10.76 -5.65 -18.50
C LEU A 43 10.67 -5.44 -16.98
N ALA A 44 9.80 -4.52 -16.53
CA ALA A 44 9.59 -4.30 -15.12
C ALA A 44 9.10 -5.59 -14.42
N PRO A 45 9.54 -5.86 -13.19
CA PRO A 45 9.00 -6.97 -12.41
C PRO A 45 7.47 -6.87 -12.24
N PRO A 46 6.77 -8.00 -12.04
CA PRO A 46 5.36 -7.98 -11.64
C PRO A 46 5.15 -7.05 -10.43
N GLY A 47 4.07 -6.29 -10.47
CA GLY A 47 3.73 -5.26 -9.48
C GLY A 47 4.21 -3.86 -9.83
N VAL A 48 5.20 -3.70 -10.72
CA VAL A 48 5.72 -2.38 -11.09
C VAL A 48 4.93 -1.81 -12.25
N ALA A 49 4.19 -0.72 -12.00
CA ALA A 49 3.46 0.02 -13.03
C ALA A 49 4.41 0.85 -13.91
N GLY A 50 5.53 1.31 -13.36
CA GLY A 50 6.55 2.09 -14.05
C GLY A 50 7.19 3.14 -13.17
N LEU A 51 7.52 4.29 -13.75
CA LEU A 51 8.13 5.43 -13.08
C LEU A 51 7.26 6.68 -13.24
N LEU A 52 7.24 7.55 -12.25
CA LEU A 52 6.61 8.86 -12.33
C LEU A 52 7.54 9.95 -11.79
N ASN A 53 7.34 11.18 -12.26
CA ASN A 53 8.10 12.33 -11.78
C ASN A 53 7.28 13.04 -10.68
N LEU A 54 7.78 12.99 -9.44
CA LEU A 54 7.22 13.68 -8.29
C LEU A 54 8.11 14.87 -7.94
N ARG A 55 7.68 16.08 -8.31
CA ARG A 55 8.39 17.35 -8.03
C ARG A 55 9.88 17.32 -8.42
N GLY A 56 10.20 16.74 -9.58
CA GLY A 56 11.57 16.65 -10.10
C GLY A 56 12.31 15.37 -9.67
N ARG A 57 11.71 14.52 -8.84
CA ARG A 57 12.28 13.23 -8.41
C ARG A 57 11.61 12.07 -9.14
N ILE A 58 12.41 11.14 -9.66
CA ILE A 58 11.89 9.90 -10.26
C ILE A 58 11.51 8.95 -9.13
N VAL A 59 10.27 8.47 -9.16
CA VAL A 59 9.68 7.59 -8.14
C VAL A 59 9.10 6.35 -8.81
N THR A 60 9.31 5.18 -8.21
CA THR A 60 8.76 3.92 -8.69
C THR A 60 7.28 3.81 -8.36
N ALA A 61 6.45 3.56 -9.37
CA ALA A 61 5.04 3.32 -9.25
C ALA A 61 4.76 1.82 -9.15
N VAL A 62 4.03 1.40 -8.11
CA VAL A 62 3.64 0.02 -7.83
C VAL A 62 2.13 -0.09 -7.95
N ASP A 63 1.63 -1.01 -8.78
CA ASP A 63 0.20 -1.22 -8.96
C ASP A 63 -0.35 -2.11 -7.84
N LEU A 64 -1.19 -1.55 -6.96
CA LEU A 64 -1.80 -2.32 -5.88
C LEU A 64 -2.75 -3.41 -6.40
N ARG A 65 -3.38 -3.22 -7.56
CA ARG A 65 -4.23 -4.27 -8.15
C ARG A 65 -3.39 -5.48 -8.51
N ASP A 66 -2.27 -5.28 -9.19
CA ASP A 66 -1.37 -6.36 -9.58
C ASP A 66 -0.78 -7.05 -8.35
N ARG A 67 -0.30 -6.27 -7.36
CA ARG A 67 0.21 -6.81 -6.09
C ARG A 67 -0.84 -7.60 -5.32
N LEU A 68 -2.12 -7.27 -5.45
CA LEU A 68 -3.22 -7.97 -4.78
C LEU A 68 -3.89 -9.04 -5.67
N GLY A 69 -3.31 -9.36 -6.83
CA GLY A 69 -3.81 -10.39 -7.74
C GLY A 69 -5.15 -10.03 -8.40
N LEU A 70 -5.42 -8.75 -8.58
CA LEU A 70 -6.63 -8.23 -9.19
C LEU A 70 -6.41 -7.94 -10.68
N PRO A 71 -7.48 -8.02 -11.50
CA PRO A 71 -7.43 -7.56 -12.88
C PRO A 71 -7.02 -6.09 -12.98
N PRO A 72 -6.35 -5.69 -14.07
CA PRO A 72 -5.98 -4.29 -14.29
C PRO A 72 -7.21 -3.38 -14.26
N ALA A 73 -7.01 -2.13 -13.87
CA ALA A 73 -8.06 -1.11 -13.94
C ALA A 73 -8.47 -0.84 -15.40
N ALA A 74 -9.67 -0.29 -15.59
CA ALA A 74 -10.08 0.20 -16.90
C ALA A 74 -9.08 1.26 -17.40
N PRO A 75 -8.79 1.35 -18.71
CA PRO A 75 -7.78 2.26 -19.25
C PRO A 75 -7.99 3.74 -18.91
N ASP A 76 -9.23 4.15 -18.69
CA ASP A 76 -9.68 5.51 -18.42
C ASP A 76 -10.10 5.73 -16.94
N ALA A 77 -9.92 4.73 -16.09
CA ALA A 77 -10.22 4.85 -14.68
C ALA A 77 -9.34 5.93 -14.03
N ALA A 78 -9.97 6.87 -13.32
CA ALA A 78 -9.26 7.77 -12.43
C ALA A 78 -8.63 6.96 -11.29
N ARG A 79 -7.33 7.13 -11.07
CA ARG A 79 -6.55 6.41 -10.04
C ARG A 79 -5.77 7.40 -9.19
N MET A 80 -5.36 6.95 -8.01
CA MET A 80 -4.65 7.77 -7.03
C MET A 80 -3.26 7.19 -6.76
N ASN A 81 -2.26 8.06 -6.71
CA ASN A 81 -0.90 7.76 -6.28
C ASN A 81 -0.76 8.12 -4.81
N VAL A 82 -0.49 7.11 -3.98
CA VAL A 82 -0.20 7.28 -2.56
C VAL A 82 1.31 7.15 -2.38
N VAL A 83 1.96 8.28 -2.12
CA VAL A 83 3.41 8.32 -1.98
C VAL A 83 3.77 7.87 -0.58
N VAL A 84 4.58 6.83 -0.50
CA VAL A 84 5.10 6.26 0.75
C VAL A 84 6.62 6.33 0.75
N GLU A 85 7.19 6.35 1.95
CA GLU A 85 8.64 6.26 2.14
C GLU A 85 9.02 4.92 2.76
N GLU A 86 10.01 4.27 2.16
CA GLU A 86 10.64 3.07 2.72
C GLU A 86 12.16 3.22 2.66
N ARG A 87 12.80 3.18 3.83
CA ARG A 87 14.27 3.30 4.02
C ARG A 87 14.89 4.52 3.32
N GLY A 88 14.19 5.65 3.33
CA GLY A 88 14.63 6.92 2.73
C GLY A 88 14.34 7.06 1.23
N GLU A 89 13.82 6.02 0.59
CA GLU A 89 13.38 6.05 -0.81
C GLU A 89 11.87 6.24 -0.92
N LEU A 90 11.45 7.02 -1.91
CA LEU A 90 10.04 7.26 -2.17
C LEU A 90 9.50 6.26 -3.19
N TYR A 91 8.31 5.75 -2.92
CA TYR A 91 7.53 4.89 -3.80
C TYR A 91 6.13 5.45 -3.94
N SER A 92 5.47 5.15 -5.05
CA SER A 92 4.08 5.50 -5.27
C SER A 92 3.24 4.24 -5.40
N LEU A 93 2.26 4.08 -4.52
CA LEU A 93 1.29 3.00 -4.57
C LEU A 93 0.08 3.48 -5.37
N LEU A 94 -0.20 2.81 -6.48
CA LEU A 94 -1.30 3.15 -7.37
C LEU A 94 -2.57 2.41 -6.92
N ALA A 95 -3.51 3.16 -6.34
CA ALA A 95 -4.81 2.69 -5.87
C ALA A 95 -5.93 3.13 -6.84
N ASP A 96 -7.11 2.52 -6.74
CA ASP A 96 -8.29 2.96 -7.49
C ASP A 96 -8.85 4.26 -6.89
N GLY A 97 -8.71 4.44 -5.57
CA GLY A 97 -9.12 5.65 -4.88
C GLY A 97 -8.49 5.77 -3.49
N VAL A 98 -8.64 6.95 -2.90
CA VAL A 98 -8.26 7.26 -1.53
C VAL A 98 -9.51 7.77 -0.82
N GLY A 99 -9.71 7.32 0.42
CA GLY A 99 -10.80 7.75 1.29
C GLY A 99 -10.31 8.61 2.44
N GLU A 100 -11.04 8.54 3.56
CA GLU A 100 -10.72 9.26 4.78
C GLU A 100 -9.61 8.60 5.61
N VAL A 101 -9.12 9.32 6.61
CA VAL A 101 -8.22 8.79 7.62
C VAL A 101 -9.05 8.26 8.78
N LEU A 102 -8.87 6.98 9.10
CA LEU A 102 -9.55 6.32 10.22
C LEU A 102 -8.60 6.20 11.40
N SER A 103 -9.15 6.46 12.59
CA SER A 103 -8.48 6.19 13.86
C SER A 103 -8.87 4.80 14.33
N VAL A 104 -7.89 3.91 14.42
CA VAL A 104 -8.07 2.52 14.86
C VAL A 104 -7.35 2.29 16.17
N ASN A 105 -7.98 1.51 17.05
CA ASN A 105 -7.33 1.07 18.27
C ASN A 105 -6.42 -0.12 17.92
N PRO A 106 -5.10 -0.08 18.22
CA PRO A 106 -4.22 -1.22 17.96
C PRO A 106 -4.68 -2.50 18.66
N GLU A 107 -5.35 -2.37 19.81
CA GLU A 107 -5.89 -3.50 20.58
C GLU A 107 -7.17 -4.09 19.94
N SER A 108 -7.82 -3.39 19.00
CA SER A 108 -8.98 -3.90 18.26
C SER A 108 -8.60 -4.54 16.92
N ARG A 109 -7.31 -4.78 16.68
CA ARG A 109 -6.83 -5.49 15.50
C ARG A 109 -7.23 -6.95 15.58
N ASP A 110 -8.05 -7.39 14.63
CA ASP A 110 -8.33 -8.81 14.43
C ASP A 110 -7.22 -9.43 13.57
N ASP A 111 -6.89 -10.70 13.85
CA ASP A 111 -5.99 -11.47 13.00
C ASP A 111 -6.52 -11.58 11.57
N VAL A 112 -5.61 -11.63 10.60
CA VAL A 112 -5.97 -11.84 9.19
C VAL A 112 -6.73 -13.16 9.06
N PRO A 113 -8.02 -13.13 8.66
CA PRO A 113 -8.86 -14.31 8.68
C PRO A 113 -8.28 -15.45 7.85
N HIS A 114 -8.44 -16.69 8.31
CA HIS A 114 -8.12 -17.87 7.53
C HIS A 114 -9.03 -18.03 6.31
N THR A 115 -9.91 -17.11 5.97
CA THR A 115 -10.65 -17.11 4.71
C THR A 115 -10.01 -16.18 3.68
N LEU A 116 -9.14 -15.25 4.09
CA LEU A 116 -8.31 -14.45 3.20
C LEU A 116 -7.20 -15.34 2.61
N ARG A 117 -6.95 -15.22 1.30
CA ARG A 117 -6.08 -16.13 0.53
C ARG A 117 -5.23 -15.36 -0.48
N GLY A 118 -4.16 -16.02 -0.91
CA GLY A 118 -3.28 -15.51 -1.98
C GLY A 118 -2.65 -14.16 -1.63
N PRO A 119 -2.46 -13.28 -2.62
CA PRO A 119 -1.74 -12.02 -2.42
C PRO A 119 -2.34 -11.12 -1.34
N TRP A 120 -3.67 -11.17 -1.15
CA TRP A 120 -4.35 -10.45 -0.07
C TRP A 120 -3.87 -10.87 1.32
N ARG A 121 -3.68 -12.16 1.56
CA ARG A 121 -3.17 -12.65 2.85
C ARG A 121 -1.69 -12.38 3.00
N GLU A 122 -0.92 -12.48 1.93
CA GLU A 122 0.52 -12.23 1.92
C GLU A 122 0.85 -10.78 2.30
N HIS A 123 0.03 -9.84 1.83
CA HIS A 123 0.22 -8.40 2.02
C HIS A 123 -0.59 -7.79 3.17
N ALA A 124 -1.40 -8.56 3.90
CA ALA A 124 -2.15 -8.06 5.04
C ALA A 124 -1.35 -8.19 6.36
N VAL A 125 -1.48 -7.18 7.22
CA VAL A 125 -1.00 -7.19 8.61
C VAL A 125 -2.11 -7.65 9.55
N ALA A 126 -3.28 -7.02 9.42
CA ALA A 126 -4.43 -7.21 10.29
C ALA A 126 -5.73 -6.85 9.56
N VAL A 127 -6.86 -7.10 10.21
CA VAL A 127 -8.15 -6.57 9.77
C VAL A 127 -8.82 -5.77 10.88
N HIS A 128 -9.56 -4.75 10.49
CA HIS A 128 -10.33 -3.91 11.40
C HIS A 128 -11.80 -4.01 11.03
N ARG A 129 -12.64 -4.32 12.02
CA ARG A 129 -14.09 -4.31 11.86
C ARG A 129 -14.60 -2.88 11.95
N LEU A 130 -15.33 -2.46 10.92
CA LEU A 130 -16.02 -1.17 10.86
C LEU A 130 -17.54 -1.43 10.88
N ASP A 131 -18.33 -0.41 11.25
CA ASP A 131 -19.79 -0.55 11.32
C ASP A 131 -20.43 -0.99 9.98
N GLY A 132 -19.81 -0.62 8.86
CA GLY A 132 -20.29 -0.93 7.50
C GLY A 132 -19.47 -1.96 6.73
N GLY A 133 -18.46 -2.59 7.34
CA GLY A 133 -17.61 -3.53 6.60
C GLY A 133 -16.29 -3.86 7.28
N LEU A 134 -15.30 -4.19 6.46
CA LEU A 134 -13.98 -4.61 6.93
C LEU A 134 -12.90 -3.81 6.21
N LEU A 135 -11.94 -3.34 6.98
CA LEU A 135 -10.73 -2.66 6.50
C LEU A 135 -9.57 -3.63 6.61
N ILE A 136 -8.88 -3.89 5.50
CA ILE A 136 -7.67 -4.71 5.49
C ILE A 136 -6.46 -3.78 5.66
N GLU A 137 -5.74 -3.92 6.77
CA GLU A 137 -4.48 -3.21 6.96
C GLU A 137 -3.39 -3.87 6.13
N LEU A 138 -2.77 -3.11 5.24
CA LEU A 138 -1.74 -3.59 4.32
C LEU A 138 -0.34 -3.35 4.88
N ASP A 139 0.55 -4.30 4.63
CA ASP A 139 1.98 -4.21 4.91
C ASP A 139 2.69 -3.55 3.73
N ALA A 140 3.04 -2.27 3.89
CA ALA A 140 3.74 -1.50 2.85
C ALA A 140 5.07 -2.16 2.44
N ASP A 141 5.81 -2.72 3.40
CA ASP A 141 7.13 -3.30 3.14
C ASP A 141 6.98 -4.57 2.28
N ARG A 142 5.98 -5.41 2.56
CA ARG A 142 5.67 -6.57 1.71
C ARG A 142 5.14 -6.19 0.34
N ILE A 143 4.36 -5.12 0.25
CA ILE A 143 3.88 -4.60 -1.05
C ILE A 143 5.07 -4.14 -1.89
N LEU A 144 6.02 -3.43 -1.29
CA LEU A 144 7.21 -2.89 -1.96
C LEU A 144 8.31 -3.94 -2.23
N ALA A 145 8.18 -5.15 -1.70
CA ALA A 145 9.11 -6.25 -1.96
C ALA A 145 8.92 -6.89 -3.36
N PHE A 146 8.88 -6.08 -4.42
CA PHE A 146 8.84 -6.55 -5.81
C PHE A 146 10.27 -6.79 -6.32
N GLY A 147 10.67 -8.05 -6.44
CA GLY A 147 11.98 -8.42 -7.02
C GLY A 147 13.09 -8.84 -6.04
N ALA A 148 12.77 -9.25 -4.81
CA ALA A 148 13.74 -9.88 -3.91
C ALA A 148 14.11 -11.32 -4.34
N ARG A 149 14.70 -11.44 -5.54
CA ARG A 149 15.74 -12.39 -5.98
C ARG A 149 16.40 -11.82 -7.23
N SER A 150 17.36 -10.92 -7.05
CA SER A 150 18.53 -10.69 -7.95
C SER A 150 19.46 -9.64 -7.34
N GLY A 151 20.04 -9.98 -6.19
CA GLY A 151 21.28 -9.37 -5.72
C GLY A 151 22.37 -10.41 -5.83
N GLY A 152 22.90 -10.60 -7.05
CA GLY A 152 24.15 -11.31 -7.22
C GLY A 152 25.21 -10.56 -6.42
N ASP A 153 25.80 -11.26 -5.47
CA ASP A 153 27.10 -10.92 -4.91
C ASP A 153 28.08 -10.77 -6.08
N MET A 154 28.37 -9.54 -6.44
CA MET A 154 29.53 -9.18 -7.25
C MET A 154 30.32 -8.15 -6.44
N ARG A 155 30.77 -8.55 -5.25
CA ARG A 155 31.92 -7.93 -4.62
C ARG A 155 33.16 -8.26 -5.45
N ARG A 156 33.68 -7.24 -6.14
CA ARG A 156 35.12 -7.15 -6.42
C ARG A 156 35.83 -6.68 -5.15
#